data_AF-A0A453D4T6-F1
#
_entry.id   AF-A0A453D4T6-F1
#
_cell.length_a   1.000
_cell.length_b   1.000
_cell.length_c   1.000
_cell.angle_alpha   90.00
_cell.angle_beta   90.00
_cell.angle_gamma   90.00
#
_symmetry.space_group_name_H-M   'P 1'
#
loop_
_entity.id
_entity.type
_entity.pdbx_description
1 polymer ?
#
loop_
_entity_poly.entity_id
_entity_poly.type
_entity_poly.pdbx_seq_one_letter_code
_entity_poly.pdbx_strand_id
1 'polypeptide(L)'
;LKIINAGGAKADGHRHQDSDDEKPLAARLGINSAASKTGDASDSSSVESEPKDEPEHDGRKKWSTLVHNGVVFPPPYKPHGVKMLYNGQPVDLTPEQEEVATMFAVMKDTEYASKETFINNFFTDWRKILGKTHVITKFELCDFTPIYEWHLSEKEKKKQMTSEEKKASREEKSQQDEKFMWAFVDGVKEKVGNFRVEPPGLFRGRGEHPKMGRLKRRIRPSDITINIGEEAPVPVCPIPGESWKEVKHDNTVTWLACWNDPINEKDIKYVFLAASSSLKGQSDKEKYEKARKLKDYIRSIRANYTKDFRSKDQRKKQIAVATYLIDKLALRAGDEKDEDEADTVGCCTLKVENVTCLPPNKLQFDFLGKDSIRYYNTVEVELAVYEAIKEFCAGKKKGGHVFDKLDTTKLNAHLKDLMPGLTAKVFRTYDASITLDTILNKETTDGTVDEKAKVYQRANKEVAIICNHQRAVPKSHDSQMNKLNEKIDELTVELEKANKLLSKKAKKRKLVGSDGDAKRRRKLTPEMLQKKLSQVETRIVETDNHKNNKEDLKTVALGTSKINYLDPRITVAWCKTHEVPIDRDKHFTVLNKLF
;
A
#
# COMPACT_ATOMS: atom_id res chain seq x y z
N LEU A 1 -33.46 -58.95 7.81
CA LEU A 1 -34.67 -59.36 8.55
C LEU A 1 -35.74 -58.29 8.38
N LYS A 2 -36.89 -58.76 7.89
CA LYS A 2 -38.26 -58.24 7.81
C LYS A 2 -38.73 -57.12 8.78
N ILE A 3 -39.72 -56.34 8.26
CA ILE A 3 -40.98 -55.80 8.89
C ILE A 3 -40.87 -54.41 9.56
N ILE A 4 -41.75 -53.38 9.41
CA ILE A 4 -43.05 -53.13 8.72
C ILE A 4 -43.30 -51.59 8.55
N ASN A 5 -44.18 -51.25 7.59
CA ASN A 5 -44.86 -49.98 7.22
C ASN A 5 -45.59 -49.18 8.34
N ALA A 6 -45.81 -47.86 8.15
CA ALA A 6 -47.09 -47.26 7.68
C ALA A 6 -47.27 -45.73 7.95
N GLY A 7 -47.77 -45.01 6.93
CA GLY A 7 -48.61 -43.78 6.99
C GLY A 7 -47.93 -42.45 7.38
N GLY A 8 -48.08 -41.30 6.71
CA GLY A 8 -49.01 -40.83 5.69
C GLY A 8 -49.88 -39.67 6.21
N ALA A 9 -49.50 -38.41 5.99
CA ALA A 9 -50.42 -37.25 5.95
C ALA A 9 -49.73 -36.02 5.33
N LYS A 10 -50.53 -35.23 4.60
CA LYS A 10 -50.19 -34.23 3.59
C LYS A 10 -49.87 -32.85 4.20
N ALA A 11 -48.98 -32.11 3.53
CA ALA A 11 -48.73 -30.70 3.76
C ALA A 11 -49.40 -29.86 2.66
N ASP A 12 -50.33 -28.99 3.04
CA ASP A 12 -50.92 -27.96 2.17
C ASP A 12 -50.05 -26.70 2.20
N GLY A 13 -49.38 -26.43 1.08
CA GLY A 13 -48.65 -25.18 0.84
C GLY A 13 -49.47 -24.24 -0.02
N HIS A 14 -50.03 -23.19 0.59
CA HIS A 14 -50.60 -22.05 -0.11
C HIS A 14 -49.50 -21.27 -0.84
N ARG A 15 -49.60 -21.22 -2.18
CA ARG A 15 -48.90 -20.27 -3.05
C ARG A 15 -49.86 -19.12 -3.33
N HIS A 16 -49.61 -17.96 -2.73
CA HIS A 16 -50.19 -16.71 -3.21
C HIS A 16 -49.34 -16.15 -4.36
N GLN A 17 -49.99 -16.03 -5.51
CA GLN A 17 -49.66 -15.08 -6.56
C GLN A 17 -50.03 -13.69 -6.05
N ASP A 18 -49.14 -12.72 -6.22
CA ASP A 18 -49.53 -11.31 -6.25
C ASP A 18 -48.77 -10.60 -7.37
N SER A 19 -49.49 -9.64 -7.93
CA SER A 19 -49.38 -9.01 -9.22
C SER A 19 -48.35 -7.89 -9.26
N ASP A 20 -47.85 -7.65 -10.47
CA ASP A 20 -47.28 -6.38 -10.91
C ASP A 20 -48.26 -5.23 -10.61
N ASP A 21 -47.78 -4.16 -9.97
CA ASP A 21 -48.02 -2.77 -10.39
C ASP A 21 -47.17 -1.74 -9.61
N GLU A 22 -46.58 -0.84 -10.40
CA GLU A 22 -46.10 0.52 -10.12
C GLU A 22 -45.13 0.84 -8.96
N LYS A 23 -43.89 1.20 -9.32
CA LYS A 23 -43.01 2.06 -8.51
C LYS A 23 -42.69 3.38 -9.23
N PRO A 24 -42.61 4.53 -8.53
CA PRO A 24 -42.67 5.84 -9.16
C PRO A 24 -41.34 6.33 -9.76
N LEU A 25 -41.54 7.24 -10.71
CA LEU A 25 -40.60 7.98 -11.54
C LEU A 25 -39.68 8.93 -10.75
N ALA A 26 -38.68 8.43 -10.03
CA ALA A 26 -37.63 9.28 -9.40
C ALA A 26 -36.19 8.83 -9.70
N ALA A 27 -36.00 8.01 -10.75
CA ALA A 27 -34.69 7.65 -11.29
C ALA A 27 -34.39 8.52 -12.53
N ARG A 28 -34.09 9.81 -12.34
CA ARG A 28 -33.58 10.66 -13.44
C ARG A 28 -32.67 11.83 -13.08
N LEU A 29 -32.21 11.94 -11.83
CA LEU A 29 -31.14 12.89 -11.48
C LEU A 29 -29.98 12.15 -10.81
N GLY A 30 -28.90 12.02 -11.58
CA GLY A 30 -27.67 11.34 -11.18
C GLY A 30 -26.91 12.13 -10.12
N ILE A 31 -27.27 11.93 -8.86
CA ILE A 31 -26.45 12.32 -7.71
C ILE A 31 -25.81 11.02 -7.19
N ASN A 32 -24.65 10.68 -7.75
CA ASN A 32 -23.76 9.70 -7.16
C ASN A 32 -23.16 10.31 -5.89
N SER A 33 -23.81 10.10 -4.75
CA SER A 33 -23.17 10.28 -3.44
C SER A 33 -22.11 9.20 -3.29
N ALA A 34 -20.85 9.56 -3.53
CA ALA A 34 -19.70 8.72 -3.25
C ALA A 34 -19.54 8.58 -1.73
N ALA A 35 -20.29 7.65 -1.14
CA ALA A 35 -20.11 7.21 0.24
C ALA A 35 -18.72 6.57 0.37
N SER A 36 -17.76 7.37 0.83
CA SER A 36 -16.47 6.93 1.31
C SER A 36 -16.67 5.88 2.41
N LYS A 37 -16.37 4.61 2.12
CA LYS A 37 -16.17 3.60 3.15
C LYS A 37 -14.89 3.94 3.91
N THR A 38 -15.00 4.80 4.92
CA THR A 38 -13.99 4.93 5.97
C THR A 38 -14.04 3.67 6.82
N GLY A 39 -12.99 2.85 6.70
CA GLY A 39 -12.83 1.63 7.48
C GLY A 39 -12.60 1.92 8.97
N ASP A 40 -13.13 1.02 9.80
CA ASP A 40 -12.89 0.99 11.24
C ASP A 40 -11.39 0.98 11.57
N ALA A 41 -11.02 1.75 12.60
CA ALA A 41 -9.65 1.95 13.09
C ALA A 41 -9.05 0.74 13.83
N SER A 42 -9.36 -0.50 13.41
CA SER A 42 -8.88 -1.73 14.05
C SER A 42 -8.07 -2.65 13.13
N ASP A 43 -7.59 -2.16 11.99
CA ASP A 43 -6.62 -2.87 11.16
C ASP A 43 -5.58 -1.89 10.59
N SER A 44 -4.64 -1.44 11.43
CA SER A 44 -3.53 -0.57 11.03
C SER A 44 -2.41 -1.32 10.30
N SER A 45 -2.69 -2.47 9.69
CA SER A 45 -1.66 -3.33 9.08
C SER A 45 -1.37 -3.05 7.59
N SER A 46 -1.97 -2.03 6.96
CA SER A 46 -1.71 -1.76 5.53
C SER A 46 -1.84 -0.31 5.07
N VAL A 47 -1.49 0.68 5.91
CA VAL A 47 -1.13 1.98 5.36
C VAL A 47 0.32 1.88 4.89
N GLU A 48 0.49 1.59 3.60
CA GLU A 48 1.77 1.77 2.92
C GLU A 48 2.30 3.16 3.27
N SER A 49 3.51 3.23 3.81
CA SER A 49 4.16 4.49 4.12
C SER A 49 4.31 5.26 2.81
N GLU A 50 3.50 6.31 2.65
CA GLU A 50 3.75 7.35 1.66
C GLU A 50 5.23 7.76 1.77
N PRO A 51 5.89 8.14 0.66
CA PRO A 51 7.22 8.71 0.74
C PRO A 51 7.24 9.77 1.85
N LYS A 52 8.28 9.78 2.71
CA LYS A 52 8.49 10.91 3.61
C LYS A 52 8.67 12.14 2.71
N ASP A 53 7.59 12.85 2.46
CA ASP A 53 7.58 14.11 1.72
C ASP A 53 8.22 15.14 2.63
N GLU A 54 9.54 15.25 2.55
CA GLU A 54 10.22 16.42 3.09
C GLU A 54 9.78 17.65 2.29
N PRO A 55 9.50 18.78 2.95
CA PRO A 55 9.12 19.99 2.25
C PRO A 55 10.25 20.44 1.30
N GLU A 56 9.92 20.64 0.02
CA GLU A 56 10.86 21.24 -0.93
C GLU A 56 11.10 22.71 -0.54
N HIS A 57 12.32 23.01 -0.08
CA HIS A 57 12.74 24.36 0.28
C HIS A 57 13.44 25.02 -0.92
N ASP A 58 12.66 25.36 -1.96
CA ASP A 58 13.18 26.11 -3.11
C ASP A 58 13.17 27.63 -2.90
N GLY A 59 12.70 28.08 -1.72
CA GLY A 59 12.59 29.48 -1.32
C GLY A 59 11.51 30.24 -2.08
N ARG A 60 10.72 29.58 -2.93
CA ARG A 60 9.64 30.22 -3.69
C ARG A 60 8.38 30.27 -2.84
N LYS A 61 7.68 31.40 -2.92
CA LYS A 61 6.34 31.55 -2.33
C LYS A 61 5.40 30.49 -2.90
N LYS A 62 4.77 29.70 -2.03
CA LYS A 62 3.84 28.61 -2.36
C LYS A 62 2.38 29.03 -2.24
N TRP A 63 2.07 30.00 -1.38
CA TRP A 63 0.73 30.52 -1.14
C TRP A 63 0.81 31.97 -0.64
N SER A 64 -0.27 32.73 -0.78
CA SER A 64 -0.41 34.10 -0.23
C SER A 64 -1.31 34.14 1.00
N THR A 65 -2.35 33.31 1.04
CA THR A 65 -3.22 33.13 2.20
C THR A 65 -3.37 31.65 2.51
N LEU A 66 -3.38 31.30 3.80
CA LEU A 66 -3.55 29.95 4.27
C LEU A 66 -4.41 29.96 5.54
N VAL A 67 -5.59 29.33 5.50
CA VAL A 67 -6.49 29.20 6.65
C VAL A 67 -6.83 27.73 6.85
N HIS A 68 -6.70 27.21 8.06
CA HIS A 68 -7.12 25.84 8.39
C HIS A 68 -7.50 25.77 9.87
N ASN A 69 -8.09 24.65 10.30
CA ASN A 69 -8.60 24.49 11.67
C ASN A 69 -7.63 23.70 12.59
N GLY A 70 -6.35 23.64 12.26
CA GLY A 70 -5.37 22.85 13.00
C GLY A 70 -5.50 21.34 12.76
N VAL A 71 -5.45 20.55 13.82
CA VAL A 71 -5.42 19.07 13.78
C VAL A 71 -6.41 18.46 14.77
N VAL A 72 -6.76 17.19 14.55
CA VAL A 72 -7.58 16.40 15.47
C VAL A 72 -6.69 15.49 16.30
N PHE A 73 -6.74 15.64 17.62
CA PHE A 73 -6.04 14.77 18.55
C PHE A 73 -6.77 13.43 18.74
N PRO A 74 -6.03 12.33 18.99
CA PRO A 74 -6.65 11.08 19.42
C PRO A 74 -7.42 11.28 20.72
N PRO A 75 -8.55 10.59 20.92
CA PRO A 75 -9.33 10.71 22.15
C PRO A 75 -8.48 10.35 23.39
N PRO A 76 -8.77 10.94 24.56
CA PRO A 76 -8.16 10.53 25.82
C PRO A 76 -8.36 9.03 26.06
N TYR A 77 -7.39 8.40 26.72
CA TYR A 77 -7.53 7.01 27.13
C TYR A 77 -8.73 6.85 28.08
N LYS A 78 -9.51 5.78 27.87
CA LYS A 78 -10.62 5.41 28.74
C LYS A 78 -10.22 4.14 29.49
N PRO A 79 -9.87 4.24 30.79
CA PRO A 79 -9.48 3.08 31.56
C PRO A 79 -10.58 2.02 31.59
N HIS A 80 -10.18 0.77 31.46
CA HIS A 80 -11.09 -0.38 31.47
C HIS A 80 -11.15 -1.09 32.82
N GLY A 81 -10.16 -0.89 33.70
CA GLY A 81 -10.09 -1.48 35.04
C GLY A 81 -9.83 -2.98 35.07
N VAL A 82 -9.62 -3.62 33.91
CA VAL A 82 -9.27 -5.04 33.80
C VAL A 82 -7.85 -5.26 34.29
N LYS A 83 -7.71 -5.99 35.40
CA LYS A 83 -6.42 -6.29 36.00
C LYS A 83 -5.70 -7.38 35.23
N MET A 84 -4.47 -7.09 34.81
CA MET A 84 -3.53 -8.13 34.39
C MET A 84 -3.02 -8.93 35.60
N LEU A 85 -2.41 -10.08 35.36
CA LEU A 85 -1.77 -10.85 36.42
C LEU A 85 -0.26 -10.62 36.40
N TYR A 86 0.34 -10.57 37.59
CA TYR A 86 1.77 -10.60 37.80
C TYR A 86 2.09 -11.75 38.76
N ASN A 87 2.88 -12.71 38.31
CA ASN A 87 3.16 -13.94 39.05
C ASN A 87 1.87 -14.64 39.53
N GLY A 88 0.86 -14.68 38.66
CA GLY A 88 -0.45 -15.27 38.94
C GLY A 88 -1.39 -14.43 39.81
N GLN A 89 -0.97 -13.26 40.30
CA GLN A 89 -1.80 -12.40 41.16
C GLN A 89 -2.26 -11.13 40.42
N PRO A 90 -3.53 -10.69 40.57
CA PRO A 90 -3.99 -9.45 39.97
C PRO A 90 -3.19 -8.23 40.45
N VAL A 91 -2.87 -7.31 39.55
CA VAL A 91 -2.16 -6.06 39.88
C VAL A 91 -2.97 -4.85 39.45
N ASP A 92 -2.99 -3.83 40.32
CA ASP A 92 -3.57 -2.52 40.03
C ASP A 92 -2.59 -1.66 39.23
N LEU A 93 -3.10 -1.07 38.14
CA LEU A 93 -2.37 -0.13 37.30
C LEU A 93 -3.07 1.22 37.34
N THR A 94 -2.30 2.30 37.35
CA THR A 94 -2.84 3.64 37.09
C THR A 94 -3.33 3.74 35.63
N PRO A 95 -4.21 4.69 35.28
CA PRO A 95 -4.67 4.89 33.90
C PRO A 95 -3.55 4.94 32.86
N GLU A 96 -2.43 5.60 33.16
CA GLU A 96 -1.28 5.73 32.26
C GLU A 96 -0.53 4.38 32.09
N GLN A 97 -0.37 3.64 33.19
CA GLN A 97 0.24 2.32 33.16
C GLN A 97 -0.65 1.29 32.46
N GLU A 98 -1.96 1.38 32.66
CA GLU A 98 -2.98 0.56 32.01
C GLU A 98 -2.97 0.80 30.50
N GLU A 99 -2.95 2.05 30.03
CA GLU A 99 -2.90 2.38 28.59
C GLU A 99 -1.76 1.66 27.89
N VAL A 100 -0.55 1.69 28.47
CA VAL A 100 0.63 1.06 27.90
C VAL A 100 0.57 -0.48 28.00
N ALA A 101 0.03 -1.03 29.09
CA ALA A 101 -0.22 -2.47 29.20
C ALA A 101 -1.21 -2.94 28.14
N THR A 102 -2.30 -2.19 27.89
CA THR A 102 -3.26 -2.48 26.83
C THR A 102 -2.60 -2.49 25.47
N MET A 103 -1.71 -1.53 25.17
CA MET A 103 -0.99 -1.48 23.88
C MET A 103 -0.20 -2.76 23.59
N PHE A 104 0.41 -3.37 24.60
CA PHE A 104 1.08 -4.66 24.45
C PHE A 104 0.09 -5.82 24.38
N ALA A 105 -0.91 -5.84 25.27
CA ALA A 105 -1.90 -6.90 25.36
C ALA A 105 -2.64 -7.14 24.02
N VAL A 106 -3.06 -6.08 23.34
CA VAL A 106 -3.76 -6.19 22.05
C VAL A 106 -2.87 -6.72 20.91
N MET A 107 -1.56 -6.81 21.13
CA MET A 107 -0.59 -7.32 20.17
C MET A 107 -0.16 -8.77 20.44
N LYS A 108 -0.71 -9.42 21.47
CA LYS A 108 -0.30 -10.76 21.94
C LYS A 108 -0.22 -11.82 20.82
N ASP A 109 -1.16 -11.80 19.89
CA ASP A 109 -1.22 -12.77 18.77
C ASP A 109 -0.46 -12.30 17.50
N THR A 110 0.39 -11.28 17.63
CA THR A 110 1.20 -10.78 16.51
C THR A 110 2.64 -11.28 16.63
N GLU A 111 3.33 -11.42 15.49
CA GLU A 111 4.75 -11.77 15.43
C GLU A 111 5.65 -10.78 16.18
N TYR A 112 5.19 -9.56 16.45
CA TYR A 112 5.95 -8.59 17.24
C TYR A 112 6.03 -8.97 18.72
N ALA A 113 4.94 -9.52 19.28
CA ALA A 113 4.89 -9.85 20.70
C ALA A 113 5.76 -11.06 21.09
N SER A 114 6.34 -11.77 20.10
CA SER A 114 7.34 -12.82 20.31
C SER A 114 8.77 -12.38 20.06
N LYS A 115 9.01 -11.17 19.53
CA LYS A 115 10.37 -10.67 19.26
C LYS A 115 11.00 -10.13 20.54
N GLU A 116 12.20 -10.62 20.85
CA GLU A 116 12.94 -10.22 22.05
C GLU A 116 13.21 -8.71 22.08
N THR A 117 13.70 -8.12 20.98
CA THR A 117 13.92 -6.67 20.86
C THR A 117 12.66 -5.87 21.13
N PHE A 118 11.50 -6.35 20.65
CA PHE A 118 10.21 -5.69 20.86
C PHE A 118 9.80 -5.73 22.33
N ILE A 119 9.86 -6.90 22.95
CA ILE A 119 9.54 -7.12 24.37
C ILE A 119 10.45 -6.27 25.26
N ASN A 120 11.77 -6.31 25.03
CA ASN A 120 12.76 -5.60 25.83
C ASN A 120 12.55 -4.09 25.77
N ASN A 121 12.32 -3.53 24.57
CA ASN A 121 12.05 -2.11 24.39
C ASN A 121 10.74 -1.68 25.04
N PHE A 122 9.67 -2.45 24.83
CA PHE A 122 8.38 -2.22 25.47
C PHE A 122 8.53 -2.19 26.99
N PHE A 123 9.13 -3.24 27.56
CA PHE A 123 9.25 -3.39 29.00
C PHE A 123 10.14 -2.32 29.61
N THR A 124 11.20 -1.92 28.92
CA THR A 124 12.08 -0.81 29.32
C THR A 124 11.32 0.50 29.43
N ASP A 125 10.49 0.85 28.43
CA ASP A 125 9.73 2.10 28.46
C ASP A 125 8.57 2.01 29.46
N TRP A 126 7.88 0.87 29.56
CA TRP A 126 6.81 0.67 30.52
C TRP A 126 7.30 0.73 31.97
N ARG A 127 8.49 0.18 32.27
CA ARG A 127 9.12 0.27 33.61
C ARG A 127 9.37 1.72 34.06
N LYS A 128 9.62 2.65 33.13
CA LYS A 128 9.75 4.08 33.46
C LYS A 128 8.43 4.67 33.97
N ILE A 129 7.31 4.23 33.40
CA ILE A 129 5.94 4.66 33.74
C ILE A 129 5.43 3.95 34.99
N LEU A 130 5.76 2.68 35.15
CA LEU A 130 5.48 1.92 36.39
C LEU A 130 6.17 2.55 37.59
N GLY A 131 7.39 3.08 37.38
CA GLY A 131 8.23 3.63 38.44
C GLY A 131 9.04 2.55 39.16
N LYS A 132 10.05 2.99 39.92
CA LYS A 132 11.06 2.11 40.52
C LYS A 132 10.48 1.15 41.57
N THR A 133 9.45 1.58 42.30
CA THR A 133 8.85 0.86 43.44
C THR A 133 7.70 -0.07 43.05
N HIS A 134 7.35 -0.15 41.76
CA HIS A 134 6.24 -0.99 41.32
C HIS A 134 6.57 -2.49 41.43
N VAL A 135 5.57 -3.30 41.79
CA VAL A 135 5.70 -4.76 41.97
C VAL A 135 6.14 -5.49 40.70
N ILE A 136 5.74 -4.96 39.54
CA ILE A 136 6.08 -5.51 38.21
C ILE A 136 7.54 -5.21 37.88
N THR A 137 8.43 -6.20 38.03
CA THR A 137 9.88 -6.05 37.81
C THR A 137 10.46 -6.93 36.70
N LYS A 138 9.76 -7.99 36.32
CA LYS A 138 10.19 -8.98 35.30
C LYS A 138 9.08 -9.19 34.29
N PHE A 139 9.40 -9.15 33.00
CA PHE A 139 8.41 -9.30 31.93
C PHE A 139 7.81 -10.70 31.92
N GLU A 140 8.62 -11.73 32.20
CA GLU A 140 8.23 -13.15 32.13
C GLU A 140 7.16 -13.53 33.17
N LEU A 141 7.01 -12.70 34.20
CA LEU A 141 5.98 -12.86 35.23
C LEU A 141 4.67 -12.12 34.88
N CYS A 142 4.64 -11.35 33.80
CA CYS A 142 3.47 -10.61 33.35
C CYS A 142 2.55 -11.49 32.51
N ASP A 143 1.27 -11.53 32.87
CA ASP A 143 0.23 -12.16 32.06
C ASP A 143 -0.82 -11.12 31.66
N PHE A 144 -0.78 -10.76 30.38
CA PHE A 144 -1.67 -9.80 29.73
C PHE A 144 -2.96 -10.43 29.20
N THR A 145 -3.16 -11.75 29.38
CA THR A 145 -4.33 -12.48 28.86
C THR A 145 -5.67 -11.86 29.28
N PRO A 146 -5.89 -11.43 30.54
CA PRO A 146 -7.15 -10.81 30.92
C PRO A 146 -7.50 -9.55 30.09
N ILE A 147 -6.51 -8.69 29.84
CA ILE A 147 -6.68 -7.49 29.02
C ILE A 147 -6.90 -7.87 27.55
N TYR A 148 -6.21 -8.90 27.06
CA TYR A 148 -6.38 -9.39 25.70
C TYR A 148 -7.79 -9.96 25.45
N GLU A 149 -8.30 -10.78 26.36
CA GLU A 149 -9.66 -11.34 26.29
C GLU A 149 -10.72 -10.24 26.37
N TRP A 150 -10.53 -9.26 27.25
CA TRP A 150 -11.37 -8.07 27.27
C TRP A 150 -11.38 -7.38 25.90
N HIS A 151 -10.22 -7.15 25.29
CA HIS A 151 -10.11 -6.54 23.96
C HIS A 151 -10.86 -7.34 22.88
N LEU A 152 -10.73 -8.67 22.88
CA LEU A 152 -11.46 -9.55 21.97
C LEU A 152 -12.98 -9.41 22.17
N SER A 153 -13.44 -9.35 23.42
CA SER A 153 -14.87 -9.15 23.73
C SER A 153 -15.38 -7.80 23.21
N GLU A 154 -14.61 -6.72 23.36
CA GLU A 154 -14.96 -5.39 22.84
C GLU A 154 -14.99 -5.36 21.32
N LYS A 155 -14.09 -6.11 20.67
CA LYS A 155 -14.08 -6.27 19.21
C LYS A 155 -15.32 -7.00 18.72
N GLU A 156 -15.76 -8.04 19.42
CA GLU A 156 -17.00 -8.77 19.08
C GLU A 156 -18.25 -7.92 19.31
N LYS A 157 -18.33 -7.16 20.42
CA LYS A 157 -19.43 -6.20 20.64
C LYS A 157 -19.54 -5.18 19.50
N LYS A 158 -18.41 -4.61 19.06
CA LYS A 158 -18.39 -3.69 17.91
C LYS A 158 -18.82 -4.36 16.60
N LYS A 159 -18.49 -5.64 16.39
CA LYS A 159 -18.98 -6.38 15.22
C LYS A 159 -20.49 -6.59 15.27
N GLN A 160 -21.04 -6.86 16.46
CA GLN A 160 -22.47 -7.08 16.68
C GLN A 160 -23.34 -5.81 16.60
N MET A 161 -22.75 -4.61 16.71
CA MET A 161 -23.48 -3.34 16.49
C MET A 161 -24.21 -3.34 15.14
N THR A 162 -25.41 -2.78 15.14
CA THR A 162 -26.27 -2.69 13.96
C THR A 162 -25.66 -1.80 12.88
N SER A 163 -26.17 -1.92 11.65
CA SER A 163 -25.74 -1.04 10.57
C SER A 163 -26.15 0.42 10.84
N GLU A 164 -27.31 0.66 11.46
CA GLU A 164 -27.75 2.01 11.82
C GLU A 164 -26.83 2.64 12.87
N GLU A 165 -26.50 1.94 13.96
CA GLU A 165 -25.62 2.47 15.02
C GLU A 165 -24.21 2.78 14.50
N LYS A 166 -23.65 1.88 13.68
CA LYS A 166 -22.36 2.10 13.03
C LYS A 166 -22.40 3.31 12.09
N LYS A 167 -23.51 3.53 11.40
CA LYS A 167 -23.69 4.67 10.50
C LYS A 167 -23.81 5.98 11.30
N ALA A 168 -24.64 6.01 12.33
CA ALA A 168 -24.84 7.18 13.19
C ALA A 168 -23.53 7.64 13.85
N SER A 169 -22.76 6.70 14.43
CA SER A 169 -21.47 7.01 15.05
C SER A 169 -20.44 7.57 14.04
N ARG A 170 -20.46 7.09 12.79
CA ARG A 170 -19.59 7.60 11.72
C ARG A 170 -20.01 8.99 11.26
N GLU A 171 -21.32 9.26 11.16
CA GLU A 171 -21.84 10.57 10.76
C GLU A 171 -21.56 11.63 11.81
N GLU A 172 -21.79 11.34 13.09
CA GLU A 172 -21.45 12.22 14.20
C GLU A 172 -19.95 12.57 14.20
N LYS A 173 -19.10 11.55 14.07
CA LYS A 173 -17.65 11.75 13.97
C LYS A 173 -17.28 12.57 12.74
N SER A 174 -17.90 12.30 11.58
CA SER A 174 -17.64 13.04 10.36
C SER A 174 -18.03 14.52 10.48
N GLN A 175 -19.13 14.84 11.15
CA GLN A 175 -19.56 16.22 11.40
C GLN A 175 -18.58 16.95 12.32
N GLN A 176 -18.11 16.30 13.40
CA GLN A 176 -17.12 16.86 14.31
C GLN A 176 -15.78 17.15 13.59
N ASP A 177 -15.40 16.26 12.68
CA ASP A 177 -14.14 16.34 11.95
C ASP A 177 -14.21 17.22 10.70
N GLU A 178 -15.40 17.58 10.22
CA GLU A 178 -15.61 18.24 8.92
C GLU A 178 -14.76 19.51 8.77
N LYS A 179 -14.68 20.34 9.81
CA LYS A 179 -13.90 21.58 9.78
C LYS A 179 -12.39 21.34 9.60
N PHE A 180 -11.86 20.20 10.03
CA PHE A 180 -10.44 19.86 9.91
C PHE A 180 -10.12 19.20 8.56
N MET A 181 -11.13 18.75 7.83
CA MET A 181 -10.96 18.14 6.51
C MET A 181 -10.60 19.14 5.42
N TRP A 182 -10.72 20.44 5.70
CA TRP A 182 -10.58 21.51 4.73
C TRP A 182 -9.62 22.59 5.20
N ALA A 183 -8.84 23.10 4.27
CA ALA A 183 -8.06 24.33 4.38
C ALA A 183 -8.46 25.25 3.23
N PHE A 184 -8.20 26.55 3.37
CA PHE A 184 -8.33 27.53 2.30
C PHE A 184 -6.93 28.02 1.93
N VAL A 185 -6.54 27.79 0.68
CA VAL A 185 -5.26 28.22 0.13
C VAL A 185 -5.57 29.21 -0.98
N ASP A 186 -5.16 30.46 -0.83
CA ASP A 186 -5.45 31.53 -1.81
C ASP A 186 -6.95 31.64 -2.15
N GLY A 187 -7.79 31.48 -1.12
CA GLY A 187 -9.26 31.51 -1.23
C GLY A 187 -9.90 30.21 -1.75
N VAL A 188 -9.11 29.23 -2.20
CA VAL A 188 -9.60 27.95 -2.72
C VAL A 188 -9.74 26.93 -1.59
N LYS A 189 -10.92 26.33 -1.45
CA LYS A 189 -11.19 25.28 -0.47
C LYS A 189 -10.55 23.96 -0.91
N GLU A 190 -9.50 23.56 -0.19
CA GLU A 190 -8.67 22.39 -0.48
C GLU A 190 -8.80 21.34 0.61
N LYS A 191 -8.79 20.06 0.24
CA LYS A 191 -8.92 18.96 1.21
C LYS A 191 -7.60 18.74 1.94
N VAL A 192 -7.64 18.51 3.24
CA VAL A 192 -6.48 18.12 4.06
C VAL A 192 -6.31 16.61 4.04
N GLY A 193 -5.08 16.12 3.88
CA GLY A 193 -4.77 14.69 3.77
C GLY A 193 -4.83 13.97 5.11
N ASN A 194 -3.93 14.33 6.03
CA ASN A 194 -3.68 13.62 7.29
C ASN A 194 -3.85 14.52 8.52
N PHE A 195 -5.00 15.18 8.65
CA PHE A 195 -5.32 16.12 9.74
C PHE A 195 -5.43 15.48 11.14
N ARG A 196 -5.36 14.13 11.25
CA ARG A 196 -5.41 13.44 12.55
C ARG A 196 -4.01 13.14 13.03
N VAL A 197 -3.74 13.53 14.27
CA VAL A 197 -2.52 13.18 14.97
C VAL A 197 -2.51 11.68 15.25
N GLU A 198 -1.36 11.02 15.04
CA GLU A 198 -1.23 9.58 15.28
C GLU A 198 -1.51 9.25 16.77
N PRO A 199 -2.31 8.22 17.07
CA PRO A 199 -2.52 7.79 18.45
C PRO A 199 -1.24 7.23 19.08
N PRO A 200 -1.10 7.31 20.42
CA PRO A 200 0.00 6.64 21.10
C PRO A 200 -0.08 5.13 20.87
N GLY A 201 1.06 4.44 20.98
CA GLY A 201 1.13 3.00 20.73
C GLY A 201 2.56 2.48 20.79
N LEU A 202 2.76 1.19 20.51
CA LEU A 202 4.10 0.64 20.38
C LEU A 202 4.63 0.81 18.95
N PHE A 203 5.90 1.19 18.82
CA PHE A 203 6.54 1.37 17.52
C PHE A 203 6.75 0.02 16.83
N ARG A 204 6.19 -0.12 15.62
CA ARG A 204 6.25 -1.35 14.82
C ARG A 204 7.16 -1.12 13.62
N GLY A 205 8.44 -0.86 13.90
CA GLY A 205 9.47 -0.70 12.88
C GLY A 205 9.55 -1.95 11.99
N ARG A 206 9.70 -1.73 10.67
CA ARG A 206 9.76 -2.83 9.69
C ARG A 206 11.11 -3.56 9.77
N GLY A 207 11.10 -4.86 9.44
CA GLY A 207 12.29 -5.71 9.53
C GLY A 207 12.77 -5.91 10.97
N GLU A 208 14.09 -5.99 11.13
CA GLU A 208 14.78 -6.08 12.43
C GLU A 208 15.14 -4.68 12.95
N HIS A 209 14.13 -3.82 13.08
CA HIS A 209 14.32 -2.44 13.54
C HIS A 209 14.70 -2.40 15.03
N PRO A 210 15.82 -1.78 15.43
CA PRO A 210 16.31 -1.82 16.82
C PRO A 210 15.38 -1.14 17.82
N LYS A 211 14.63 -0.11 17.39
CA LYS A 211 13.62 0.59 18.21
C LYS A 211 12.23 -0.05 18.25
N MET A 212 11.98 -1.20 17.60
CA MET A 212 10.64 -1.82 17.65
C MET A 212 10.21 -2.09 19.10
N GLY A 213 8.93 -1.89 19.43
CA GLY A 213 8.40 -2.05 20.79
C GLY A 213 8.53 -0.82 21.68
N ARG A 214 9.36 0.17 21.32
CA ARG A 214 9.44 1.45 22.05
C ARG A 214 8.10 2.17 22.06
N LEU A 215 7.82 2.90 23.14
CA LEU A 215 6.56 3.60 23.31
C LEU A 215 6.52 4.88 22.46
N LYS A 216 5.59 4.94 21.51
CA LYS A 216 5.17 6.18 20.86
C LYS A 216 4.26 6.92 21.83
N ARG A 217 4.81 7.91 22.52
CA ARG A 217 4.03 8.74 23.46
C ARG A 217 2.92 9.51 22.73
N ARG A 218 1.94 9.95 23.50
CA ARG A 218 0.88 10.83 23.02
C ARG A 218 1.46 12.20 22.66
N ILE A 219 1.14 12.68 21.46
CA ILE A 219 1.46 14.03 21.01
C ILE A 219 0.47 15.01 21.63
N ARG A 220 0.99 16.09 22.20
CA ARG A 220 0.27 17.19 22.85
C ARG A 220 0.28 18.44 21.97
N PRO A 221 -0.66 19.38 22.14
CA PRO A 221 -0.56 20.72 21.57
C PRO A 221 0.82 21.37 21.68
N SER A 222 1.49 21.22 22.83
CA SER A 222 2.85 21.74 23.07
C SER A 222 3.95 21.10 22.24
N ASP A 223 3.66 20.02 21.49
CA ASP A 223 4.58 19.40 20.54
C ASP A 223 4.38 19.93 19.10
N ILE A 224 3.23 20.55 18.81
CA ILE A 224 2.79 20.86 17.46
C ILE A 224 3.07 22.32 17.10
N THR A 225 3.78 22.50 15.99
CA THR A 225 3.93 23.78 15.31
C THR A 225 2.82 23.92 14.25
N ILE A 226 2.09 25.03 14.27
CA ILE A 226 1.09 25.38 13.26
C ILE A 226 1.72 26.30 12.22
N ASN A 227 1.45 26.08 10.93
CA ASN A 227 1.83 27.03 9.87
C ASN A 227 0.58 27.52 9.16
N ILE A 228 0.34 28.83 9.23
CA ILE A 228 -0.89 29.47 8.80
C ILE A 228 -0.60 30.86 8.21
N GLY A 229 -1.53 31.46 7.47
CA GLY A 229 -1.36 32.82 6.97
C GLY A 229 -1.24 33.83 8.11
N GLU A 230 -0.45 34.88 7.91
CA GLU A 230 -0.20 35.92 8.92
C GLU A 230 -1.48 36.62 9.40
N GLU A 231 -2.39 36.92 8.45
CA GLU A 231 -3.69 37.54 8.71
C GLU A 231 -4.80 36.53 9.04
N ALA A 232 -4.50 35.23 9.08
CA ALA A 232 -5.49 34.20 9.29
C ALA A 232 -5.76 33.99 10.80
N PRO A 233 -7.01 33.67 11.19
CA PRO A 233 -7.31 33.34 12.58
C PRO A 233 -6.57 32.06 12.98
N VAL A 234 -5.67 32.17 13.96
CA VAL A 234 -4.92 31.03 14.50
C VAL A 234 -5.91 29.99 15.08
N PRO A 235 -5.76 28.68 14.78
CA PRO A 235 -6.65 27.66 15.30
C PRO A 235 -6.62 27.64 16.83
N VAL A 236 -7.80 27.64 17.45
CA VAL A 236 -7.90 27.50 18.91
C VAL A 236 -7.38 26.13 19.34
N CYS A 237 -6.56 26.09 20.38
CA CYS A 237 -6.10 24.83 20.95
C CYS A 237 -7.30 24.01 21.46
N PRO A 238 -7.50 22.78 20.97
CA PRO A 238 -8.68 22.00 21.33
C PRO A 238 -8.62 21.41 22.75
N ILE A 239 -7.47 21.47 23.42
CA ILE A 239 -7.28 20.95 24.79
C ILE A 239 -7.22 22.13 25.76
N PRO A 240 -8.20 22.28 26.69
CA PRO A 240 -8.22 23.38 27.65
C PRO A 240 -6.93 23.45 28.48
N GLY A 241 -6.37 24.67 28.60
CA GLY A 241 -5.16 24.92 29.38
C GLY A 241 -3.85 24.61 28.67
N GLU A 242 -3.89 24.04 27.46
CA GLU A 242 -2.70 23.81 26.63
C GLU A 242 -2.59 24.86 25.51
N SER A 243 -1.38 25.04 24.99
CA SER A 243 -1.09 25.93 23.86
C SER A 243 -0.29 25.18 22.79
N TRP A 244 -0.33 25.68 21.55
CA TRP A 244 0.56 25.20 20.49
C TRP A 244 2.02 25.42 20.87
N LYS A 245 2.92 24.58 20.35
CA LYS A 245 4.37 24.75 20.50
C LYS A 245 4.84 26.10 19.94
N GLU A 246 4.40 26.37 18.71
CA GLU A 246 4.79 27.53 17.94
C GLU A 246 3.74 27.76 16.83
N VAL A 247 3.57 29.02 16.41
CA VAL A 247 2.79 29.40 15.23
C VAL A 247 3.73 30.09 14.25
N LYS A 248 3.75 29.61 13.01
CA LYS A 248 4.56 30.13 11.91
C LYS A 248 3.70 30.63 10.77
N HIS A 249 4.30 31.49 9.96
CA HIS A 249 3.71 32.07 8.75
C HIS A 249 4.65 31.89 7.55
N ASP A 250 5.23 30.70 7.42
CA ASP A 250 6.19 30.39 6.37
C ASP A 250 5.45 30.02 5.07
N ASN A 251 5.39 31.00 4.18
CA ASN A 251 4.76 30.84 2.87
C ASN A 251 5.64 30.16 1.82
N THR A 252 6.84 29.69 2.17
CA THR A 252 7.75 28.97 1.28
C THR A 252 7.57 27.44 1.36
N VAL A 253 6.76 26.97 2.31
CA VAL A 253 6.47 25.55 2.55
C VAL A 253 4.98 25.25 2.38
N THR A 254 4.62 23.96 2.28
CA THR A 254 3.24 23.50 2.00
C THR A 254 2.59 22.72 3.15
N TRP A 255 3.30 22.50 4.26
CA TRP A 255 2.75 21.83 5.44
C TRP A 255 1.91 22.80 6.27
N LEU A 256 0.87 22.27 6.92
CA LEU A 256 -0.10 22.99 7.74
C LEU A 256 0.22 22.89 9.24
N ALA A 257 0.75 21.74 9.66
CA ALA A 257 1.20 21.49 11.01
C ALA A 257 2.36 20.50 11.01
N CYS A 258 3.23 20.56 12.01
CA CYS A 258 4.29 19.58 12.17
C CYS A 258 4.64 19.32 13.63
N TRP A 259 5.26 18.16 13.89
CA TRP A 259 5.81 17.78 15.20
C TRP A 259 6.96 16.79 15.04
N ASN A 260 7.83 16.70 16.04
CA ASN A 260 8.90 15.70 16.07
C ASN A 260 8.33 14.29 16.30
N ASP A 261 8.84 13.29 15.58
CA ASP A 261 8.44 11.90 15.78
C ASP A 261 8.89 11.43 17.19
N PRO A 262 8.00 10.78 17.98
CA PRO A 262 8.30 10.42 19.37
C PRO A 262 9.31 9.27 19.52
N ILE A 263 9.68 8.60 18.42
CA ILE A 263 10.66 7.50 18.40
C ILE A 263 12.00 7.99 17.86
N ASN A 264 11.96 8.85 16.85
CA ASN A 264 13.14 9.49 16.27
C ASN A 264 12.96 11.00 16.25
N GLU A 265 13.46 11.69 17.26
CA GLU A 265 13.25 13.14 17.42
C GLU A 265 13.82 13.98 16.26
N LYS A 266 14.79 13.44 15.50
CA LYS A 266 15.31 14.08 14.28
C LYS A 266 14.31 14.07 13.14
N ASP A 267 13.40 13.09 13.10
CA ASP A 267 12.35 13.00 12.10
C ASP A 267 11.20 13.95 12.46
N ILE A 268 10.69 14.66 11.44
CA ILE A 268 9.53 15.55 11.59
C ILE A 268 8.34 14.93 10.84
N LYS A 269 7.19 14.89 11.52
CA LYS A 269 5.90 14.53 10.96
C LYS A 269 5.18 15.80 10.52
N TYR A 270 4.51 15.73 9.38
CA TYR A 270 3.83 16.87 8.77
C TYR A 270 2.38 16.53 8.45
N VAL A 271 1.53 17.54 8.53
CA VAL A 271 0.17 17.53 7.98
C VAL A 271 0.19 18.29 6.67
N PHE A 272 -0.23 17.64 5.59
CA PHE A 272 -0.30 18.24 4.25
C PHE A 272 -1.74 18.27 3.72
N LEU A 273 -1.94 19.07 2.68
CA LEU A 273 -3.11 18.93 1.80
C LEU A 273 -3.15 17.55 1.16
N ALA A 274 -4.35 17.11 0.80
CA ALA A 274 -4.58 15.83 0.14
C ALA A 274 -3.93 15.81 -1.26
N ALA A 275 -3.68 14.61 -1.78
CA ALA A 275 -3.08 14.42 -3.11
C ALA A 275 -3.88 15.08 -4.25
N SER A 276 -5.20 15.26 -4.09
CA SER A 276 -6.07 15.93 -5.05
C SER A 276 -6.00 17.46 -5.02
N SER A 277 -5.20 18.05 -4.11
CA SER A 277 -5.07 19.51 -4.01
C SER A 277 -4.20 20.10 -5.11
N SER A 278 -4.45 21.35 -5.45
CA SER A 278 -3.69 22.08 -6.47
C SER A 278 -2.18 22.08 -6.23
N LEU A 279 -1.72 22.37 -5.00
CA LEU A 279 -0.30 22.41 -4.65
C LEU A 279 0.38 21.04 -4.80
N LYS A 280 -0.26 19.96 -4.35
CA LYS A 280 0.27 18.60 -4.51
C LYS A 280 0.26 18.19 -5.98
N GLY A 281 -0.82 18.46 -6.71
CA GLY A 281 -0.94 18.17 -8.14
C GLY A 281 0.12 18.88 -8.99
N GLN A 282 0.41 20.15 -8.71
CA GLN A 282 1.45 20.91 -9.41
C GLN A 282 2.85 20.35 -9.12
N SER A 283 3.14 19.99 -7.86
CA SER A 283 4.40 19.34 -7.48
C SER A 283 4.58 18.00 -8.20
N ASP A 284 3.52 17.20 -8.27
CA ASP A 284 3.52 15.91 -8.96
C ASP A 284 3.68 16.06 -10.48
N LYS A 285 3.05 17.08 -11.08
CA LYS A 285 3.26 17.45 -12.48
C LYS A 285 4.72 17.81 -12.74
N GLU A 286 5.34 18.63 -11.89
CA GLU A 286 6.75 19.02 -12.02
C GLU A 286 7.70 17.83 -11.87
N LYS A 287 7.40 16.88 -10.96
CA LYS A 287 8.12 15.61 -10.84
C LYS A 287 8.14 14.86 -12.17
N TYR A 288 6.99 14.72 -12.84
CA TYR A 288 6.94 14.04 -14.14
C TYR A 288 7.55 14.86 -15.28
N GLU A 289 7.48 16.19 -15.26
CA GLU A 289 8.20 17.05 -16.23
C GLU A 289 9.72 16.90 -16.12
N LYS A 290 10.28 16.79 -14.90
CA LYS A 290 11.71 16.48 -14.70
C LYS A 290 12.08 15.12 -15.32
N ALA A 291 11.23 14.10 -15.14
CA ALA A 291 11.44 12.79 -15.74
C ALA A 291 11.31 12.81 -17.27
N ARG A 292 10.37 13.59 -17.83
CA ARG A 292 10.26 13.79 -19.28
C ARG A 292 11.49 14.50 -19.83
N LYS A 293 11.99 15.53 -19.15
CA LYS A 293 13.23 16.22 -19.53
C LYS A 293 14.43 15.28 -19.53
N LEU A 294 14.53 14.35 -18.58
CA LEU A 294 15.60 13.34 -18.57
C LEU A 294 15.64 12.53 -19.86
N LYS A 295 14.50 12.28 -20.53
CA LYS A 295 14.45 11.57 -21.83
C LYS A 295 15.37 12.21 -22.88
N ASP A 296 15.49 13.54 -22.90
CA ASP A 296 16.30 14.27 -23.88
C ASP A 296 17.81 14.19 -23.54
N TYR A 297 18.14 14.03 -22.25
CA TYR A 297 19.52 14.01 -21.76
C TYR A 297 20.06 12.59 -21.62
N ILE A 298 19.19 11.58 -21.51
CA ILE A 298 19.57 10.22 -21.09
C ILE A 298 20.67 9.62 -21.98
N ARG A 299 20.63 9.84 -23.30
CA ARG A 299 21.66 9.32 -24.21
C ARG A 299 23.05 9.89 -23.90
N SER A 300 23.11 11.20 -23.62
CA SER A 300 24.37 11.88 -23.28
C SER A 300 24.90 11.45 -21.91
N ILE A 301 24.01 11.29 -20.92
CA ILE A 301 24.34 10.80 -19.59
C ILE A 301 24.90 9.38 -19.66
N ARG A 302 24.25 8.52 -20.45
CA ARG A 302 24.70 7.14 -20.67
C ARG A 302 26.08 7.09 -21.32
N ALA A 303 26.32 7.90 -22.35
CA ALA A 303 27.64 8.02 -22.95
C ALA A 303 28.70 8.53 -21.95
N ASN A 304 28.32 9.45 -21.06
CA ASN A 304 29.21 10.02 -20.07
C ASN A 304 29.64 8.97 -19.02
N TYR A 305 28.71 8.28 -18.37
CA TYR A 305 29.08 7.26 -17.38
C TYR A 305 29.82 6.09 -18.04
N THR A 306 29.49 5.70 -19.29
CA THR A 306 30.16 4.57 -19.96
C THR A 306 31.62 4.87 -20.23
N LYS A 307 31.94 6.13 -20.59
CA LYS A 307 33.32 6.59 -20.74
C LYS A 307 34.09 6.50 -19.42
N ASP A 308 33.42 6.81 -18.31
CA ASP A 308 34.05 6.93 -16.99
C ASP A 308 34.19 5.60 -16.23
N PHE A 309 33.65 4.48 -16.74
CA PHE A 309 33.86 3.13 -16.17
C PHE A 309 35.35 2.75 -16.03
N ARG A 310 36.22 3.30 -16.88
CA ARG A 310 37.67 3.07 -16.86
C ARG A 310 38.48 4.29 -16.41
N SER A 311 37.81 5.27 -15.78
CA SER A 311 38.49 6.47 -15.29
C SER A 311 39.59 6.12 -14.30
N LYS A 312 40.73 6.82 -14.35
CA LYS A 312 41.79 6.72 -13.33
C LYS A 312 41.39 7.39 -12.01
N ASP A 313 40.42 8.30 -12.06
CA ASP A 313 39.84 8.92 -10.87
C ASP A 313 38.78 7.98 -10.28
N GLN A 314 39.11 7.40 -9.12
CA GLN A 314 38.25 6.45 -8.40
C GLN A 314 36.88 7.03 -8.06
N ARG A 315 36.80 8.33 -7.71
CA ARG A 315 35.52 8.96 -7.39
C ARG A 315 34.64 9.02 -8.64
N LYS A 316 35.18 9.44 -9.77
CA LYS A 316 34.44 9.46 -11.06
C LYS A 316 34.01 8.05 -11.49
N LYS A 317 34.91 7.07 -11.36
CA LYS A 317 34.61 5.67 -11.67
C LYS A 317 33.45 5.13 -10.82
N GLN A 318 33.47 5.38 -9.50
CA GLN A 318 32.39 4.97 -8.60
C GLN A 318 31.06 5.67 -8.91
N ILE A 319 31.09 6.98 -9.19
CA ILE A 319 29.89 7.74 -9.62
C ILE A 319 29.29 7.11 -10.89
N ALA A 320 30.13 6.86 -11.90
CA ALA A 320 29.69 6.29 -13.17
C ALA A 320 29.04 4.92 -13.01
N VAL A 321 29.67 4.02 -12.24
CA VAL A 321 29.13 2.68 -11.97
C VAL A 321 27.84 2.75 -11.15
N ALA A 322 27.76 3.61 -10.12
CA ALA A 322 26.54 3.80 -9.34
C ALA A 322 25.40 4.37 -10.19
N THR A 323 25.66 5.38 -11.04
CA THR A 323 24.67 5.92 -11.98
C THR A 323 24.17 4.85 -12.94
N TYR A 324 25.07 3.99 -13.47
CA TYR A 324 24.68 2.86 -14.31
C TYR A 324 23.75 1.88 -13.59
N LEU A 325 24.06 1.50 -12.35
CA LEU A 325 23.21 0.58 -11.58
C LEU A 325 21.83 1.20 -11.29
N ILE A 326 21.76 2.51 -11.01
CA ILE A 326 20.49 3.22 -10.83
C ILE A 326 19.68 3.26 -12.13
N ASP A 327 20.30 3.59 -13.28
CA ASP A 327 19.63 3.65 -14.60
C ASP A 327 19.19 2.27 -15.11
N LYS A 328 19.98 1.21 -14.89
CA LYS A 328 19.67 -0.12 -15.45
C LYS A 328 18.80 -0.97 -14.56
N LEU A 329 18.93 -0.82 -13.25
CA LEU A 329 18.27 -1.70 -12.27
C LEU A 329 17.23 -0.97 -11.42
N ALA A 330 16.98 0.32 -11.71
CA ALA A 330 16.07 1.18 -10.95
C ALA A 330 16.31 1.13 -9.42
N LEU A 331 17.58 1.00 -9.01
CA LEU A 331 17.95 1.02 -7.59
C LEU A 331 17.66 2.39 -6.98
N ARG A 332 17.29 2.42 -5.70
CA ARG A 332 17.24 3.67 -4.93
C ARG A 332 18.66 4.13 -4.62
N ALA A 333 18.86 5.44 -4.50
CA ALA A 333 20.16 6.02 -4.18
C ALA A 333 20.77 5.42 -2.89
N GLY A 334 19.98 5.36 -1.81
CA GLY A 334 20.39 4.81 -0.52
C GLY A 334 21.19 5.84 0.28
N ASP A 335 20.51 6.51 1.19
CA ASP A 335 21.16 7.43 2.14
C ASP A 335 21.76 6.63 3.31
N GLU A 336 22.83 7.16 3.91
CA GLU A 336 23.42 6.57 5.10
C GLU A 336 22.40 6.50 6.24
N LYS A 337 22.52 5.45 7.05
CA LYS A 337 21.60 5.11 8.13
C LYS A 337 22.32 5.21 9.46
N ASP A 338 21.64 5.80 10.44
CA ASP A 338 22.11 5.80 11.84
C ASP A 338 22.01 4.36 12.40
N GLU A 339 22.80 4.05 13.45
CA GLU A 339 22.77 2.73 14.14
C GLU A 339 21.38 2.38 14.74
N ASP A 340 20.52 3.39 14.87
CA ASP A 340 19.18 3.33 15.41
C ASP A 340 18.09 2.94 14.39
N GLU A 341 18.46 2.69 13.13
CA GLU A 341 17.57 2.30 12.04
C GLU A 341 17.78 0.83 11.63
N ALA A 342 16.82 0.25 10.91
CA ALA A 342 16.99 -1.09 10.33
C ALA A 342 18.10 -1.08 9.27
N ASP A 343 19.00 -2.07 9.30
CA ASP A 343 20.10 -2.22 8.34
C ASP A 343 19.55 -2.51 6.94
N THR A 344 19.38 -1.43 6.18
CA THR A 344 18.85 -1.44 4.82
C THR A 344 19.74 -0.57 3.96
N VAL A 345 19.95 -1.00 2.71
CA VAL A 345 20.88 -0.32 1.80
C VAL A 345 20.19 0.05 0.48
N GLY A 346 20.64 1.14 -0.13
CA GLY A 346 20.47 1.43 -1.55
C GLY A 346 21.81 1.38 -2.29
N CYS A 347 21.82 1.89 -3.52
CA CYS A 347 22.95 1.80 -4.44
C CYS A 347 24.27 2.35 -3.86
N CYS A 348 24.28 3.59 -3.39
CA CYS A 348 25.47 4.26 -2.85
C CYS A 348 25.97 3.61 -1.55
N THR A 349 25.09 2.98 -0.78
CA THR A 349 25.39 2.37 0.52
C THR A 349 25.62 0.85 0.45
N LEU A 350 25.70 0.26 -0.75
CA LEU A 350 25.95 -1.18 -0.90
C LEU A 350 27.22 -1.58 -0.14
N LYS A 351 27.15 -2.68 0.60
CA LYS A 351 28.28 -3.32 1.29
C LYS A 351 28.83 -4.47 0.45
N VAL A 352 30.08 -4.86 0.70
CA VAL A 352 30.77 -5.93 -0.06
C VAL A 352 29.97 -7.23 -0.11
N GLU A 353 29.33 -7.63 1.00
CA GLU A 353 28.49 -8.82 1.07
C GLU A 353 27.18 -8.75 0.28
N ASN A 354 26.77 -7.56 -0.15
CA ASN A 354 25.53 -7.39 -0.91
C ASN A 354 25.69 -7.72 -2.39
N VAL A 355 26.91 -7.89 -2.89
CA VAL A 355 27.20 -8.11 -4.30
C VAL A 355 28.21 -9.23 -4.50
N THR A 356 27.81 -10.26 -5.24
CA THR A 356 28.67 -11.36 -5.66
C THR A 356 28.99 -11.26 -7.14
N CYS A 357 30.28 -11.23 -7.49
CA CYS A 357 30.76 -11.25 -8.87
C CYS A 357 30.78 -12.68 -9.41
N LEU A 358 29.90 -12.98 -10.37
CA LEU A 358 29.80 -14.27 -11.06
C LEU A 358 30.39 -14.15 -12.49
N PRO A 359 31.42 -14.93 -12.84
CA PRO A 359 31.98 -14.90 -14.19
C PRO A 359 30.97 -15.29 -15.28
N PRO A 360 31.11 -14.80 -16.52
CA PRO A 360 32.15 -13.86 -16.97
C PRO A 360 31.84 -12.38 -16.66
N ASN A 361 30.56 -11.99 -16.55
CA ASN A 361 30.13 -10.59 -16.42
C ASN A 361 28.78 -10.44 -15.70
N LYS A 362 28.49 -11.29 -14.71
CA LYS A 362 27.24 -11.25 -13.94
C LYS A 362 27.47 -10.73 -12.53
N LEU A 363 26.55 -9.91 -12.04
CA LEU A 363 26.48 -9.46 -10.66
C LEU A 363 25.22 -10.03 -10.02
N GLN A 364 25.39 -10.76 -8.92
CA GLN A 364 24.30 -11.19 -8.06
C GLN A 364 24.20 -10.25 -6.88
N PHE A 365 23.04 -9.60 -6.76
CA PHE A 365 22.70 -8.72 -5.66
C PHE A 365 21.82 -9.47 -4.65
N ASP A 366 22.13 -9.33 -3.37
CA ASP A 366 21.31 -9.84 -2.28
C ASP A 366 21.40 -8.90 -1.07
N PHE A 367 20.37 -8.09 -0.87
CA PHE A 367 20.32 -7.14 0.23
C PHE A 367 18.89 -6.76 0.62
N LEU A 368 18.72 -6.18 1.80
CA LEU A 368 17.45 -5.59 2.23
C LEU A 368 17.43 -4.11 1.85
N GLY A 369 16.46 -3.72 1.03
CA GLY A 369 16.23 -2.33 0.63
C GLY A 369 15.24 -1.61 1.55
N LYS A 370 14.63 -0.53 1.03
CA LYS A 370 13.57 0.22 1.72
C LYS A 370 12.51 -0.74 2.28
N ASP A 371 12.05 -0.47 3.50
CA ASP A 371 11.04 -1.26 4.21
C ASP A 371 11.48 -2.70 4.50
N SER A 372 12.80 -2.96 4.48
CA SER A 372 13.42 -4.28 4.64
C SER A 372 12.95 -5.31 3.61
N ILE A 373 12.58 -4.84 2.41
CA ILE A 373 12.22 -5.70 1.29
C ILE A 373 13.49 -6.20 0.62
N ARG A 374 13.63 -7.52 0.52
CA ARG A 374 14.79 -8.16 -0.12
C ARG A 374 14.82 -7.82 -1.61
N TYR A 375 15.97 -7.35 -2.07
CA TYR A 375 16.33 -7.27 -3.48
C TYR A 375 17.29 -8.42 -3.77
N TYR A 376 16.79 -9.42 -4.49
CA TYR A 376 17.59 -10.56 -4.95
C TYR A 376 17.51 -10.61 -6.47
N ASN A 377 18.63 -10.38 -7.14
CA ASN A 377 18.67 -10.35 -8.61
C ASN A 377 20.05 -10.73 -9.13
N THR A 378 20.11 -11.56 -10.18
CA THR A 378 21.36 -11.85 -10.90
C THR A 378 21.27 -11.25 -12.27
N VAL A 379 22.12 -10.26 -12.56
CA VAL A 379 22.06 -9.48 -13.79
C VAL A 379 23.37 -9.55 -14.53
N GLU A 380 23.28 -9.68 -15.84
CA GLU A 380 24.42 -9.50 -16.72
C GLU A 380 24.70 -8.02 -16.90
N VAL A 381 25.96 -7.62 -16.74
CA VAL A 381 26.41 -6.22 -16.83
C VAL A 381 27.51 -6.06 -17.88
N GLU A 382 27.83 -4.82 -18.21
CA GLU A 382 29.01 -4.53 -19.03
C GLU A 382 30.28 -5.02 -18.33
N LEU A 383 31.22 -5.59 -19.10
CA LEU A 383 32.45 -6.15 -18.53
C LEU A 383 33.24 -5.13 -17.69
N ALA A 384 33.30 -3.87 -18.14
CA ALA A 384 33.96 -2.80 -17.40
C ALA A 384 33.29 -2.50 -16.03
N VAL A 385 31.96 -2.66 -15.94
CA VAL A 385 31.22 -2.51 -14.67
C VAL A 385 31.52 -3.68 -13.73
N TYR A 386 31.53 -4.90 -14.27
CA TYR A 386 31.89 -6.11 -13.52
C TYR A 386 33.32 -6.01 -12.93
N GLU A 387 34.28 -5.61 -13.76
CA GLU A 387 35.68 -5.39 -13.35
C GLU A 387 35.80 -4.29 -12.30
N ALA A 388 35.09 -3.18 -12.47
CA ALA A 388 35.08 -2.08 -11.50
C ALA A 388 34.48 -2.49 -10.15
N ILE A 389 33.35 -3.20 -10.11
CA ILE A 389 32.77 -3.70 -8.86
C ILE A 389 33.72 -4.68 -8.16
N LYS A 390 34.37 -5.57 -8.93
CA LYS A 390 35.38 -6.48 -8.40
C LYS A 390 36.58 -5.72 -7.80
N GLU A 391 37.06 -4.67 -8.46
CA GLU A 391 38.10 -3.76 -7.97
C GLU A 391 37.65 -3.04 -6.69
N PHE A 392 36.43 -2.52 -6.66
CA PHE A 392 35.89 -1.79 -5.51
C PHE A 392 35.75 -2.66 -4.26
N CYS A 393 35.51 -3.96 -4.40
CA CYS A 393 35.41 -4.90 -3.29
C CYS A 393 36.78 -5.47 -2.86
N ALA A 394 37.82 -5.35 -3.69
CA ALA A 394 39.12 -5.97 -3.42
C ALA A 394 39.76 -5.43 -2.15
N GLY A 395 40.23 -6.32 -1.27
CA GLY A 395 40.89 -5.97 0.00
C GLY A 395 39.95 -5.43 1.10
N LYS A 396 38.64 -5.31 0.84
CA LYS A 396 37.65 -4.89 1.84
C LYS A 396 37.07 -6.08 2.59
N LYS A 397 36.79 -5.89 3.88
CA LYS A 397 36.10 -6.89 4.73
C LYS A 397 34.59 -6.81 4.54
N LYS A 398 33.88 -7.84 5.01
CA LYS A 398 32.41 -7.80 5.20
C LYS A 398 32.03 -6.56 6.03
N GLY A 399 30.98 -5.85 5.64
CA GLY A 399 30.54 -4.58 6.19
C GLY A 399 31.15 -3.35 5.52
N GLY A 400 32.25 -3.50 4.76
CA GLY A 400 32.86 -2.40 4.02
C GLY A 400 31.98 -1.94 2.84
N HIS A 401 31.98 -0.64 2.55
CA HIS A 401 31.23 -0.09 1.42
C HIS A 401 31.85 -0.48 0.07
N VAL A 402 31.01 -0.88 -0.88
CA VAL A 402 31.40 -1.01 -2.28
C VAL A 402 31.87 0.35 -2.80
N PHE A 403 31.06 1.39 -2.59
CA PHE A 403 31.36 2.76 -3.02
C PHE A 403 31.89 3.64 -1.89
N ASP A 404 33.13 3.45 -1.45
CA ASP A 404 33.74 4.16 -0.31
C ASP A 404 34.12 5.63 -0.58
N LYS A 405 34.04 6.10 -1.84
CA LYS A 405 34.30 7.49 -2.24
C LYS A 405 33.02 8.23 -2.67
N LEU A 406 31.86 7.61 -2.50
CA LEU A 406 30.56 8.12 -2.95
C LEU A 406 29.57 8.18 -1.78
N ASP A 407 28.71 9.19 -1.81
CA ASP A 407 27.48 9.28 -1.03
C ASP A 407 26.39 9.88 -1.94
N THR A 408 25.15 9.91 -1.46
CA THR A 408 24.01 10.41 -2.25
C THR A 408 24.11 11.91 -2.55
N THR A 409 24.73 12.69 -1.67
CA THR A 409 24.96 14.12 -1.87
C THR A 409 25.91 14.35 -3.05
N LYS A 410 27.04 13.65 -3.09
CA LYS A 410 28.01 13.69 -4.19
C LYS A 410 27.41 13.20 -5.50
N LEU A 411 26.62 12.12 -5.46
CA LEU A 411 25.93 11.61 -6.63
C LEU A 411 24.95 12.65 -7.21
N ASN A 412 24.07 13.20 -6.37
CA ASN A 412 23.07 14.17 -6.82
C ASN A 412 23.70 15.49 -7.29
N ALA A 413 24.81 15.93 -6.68
CA ALA A 413 25.56 17.07 -7.17
C ALA A 413 26.07 16.84 -8.60
N HIS A 414 26.69 15.68 -8.86
CA HIS A 414 27.14 15.32 -10.21
C HIS A 414 25.97 15.24 -11.22
N LEU A 415 24.85 14.62 -10.83
CA LEU A 415 23.68 14.54 -11.69
C LEU A 415 23.10 15.92 -12.04
N LYS A 416 23.09 16.85 -11.08
CA LYS A 416 22.63 18.23 -11.28
C LYS A 416 23.46 18.98 -12.32
N ASP A 417 24.77 18.70 -12.39
CA ASP A 417 25.66 19.27 -13.42
C ASP A 417 25.34 18.72 -14.83
N LEU A 418 24.86 17.48 -14.93
CA LEU A 418 24.45 16.87 -16.21
C LEU A 418 23.08 17.36 -16.69
N MET A 419 22.16 17.63 -15.76
CA MET A 419 20.84 18.20 -16.05
C MET A 419 20.33 18.99 -14.84
N PRO A 420 19.96 20.27 -14.99
CA PRO A 420 19.43 21.08 -13.89
C PRO A 420 18.21 20.41 -13.24
N GLY A 421 18.30 20.17 -11.93
CA GLY A 421 17.23 19.54 -11.14
C GLY A 421 17.22 18.01 -11.19
N LEU A 422 18.20 17.37 -11.84
CA LEU A 422 18.32 15.91 -11.86
C LEU A 422 18.79 15.37 -10.51
N THR A 423 18.16 14.30 -10.07
CA THR A 423 18.57 13.49 -8.91
C THR A 423 18.42 12.02 -9.23
N ALA A 424 18.99 11.15 -8.42
CA ALA A 424 18.84 9.70 -8.56
C ALA A 424 17.36 9.24 -8.55
N LYS A 425 16.48 9.94 -7.83
CA LYS A 425 15.05 9.62 -7.76
C LYS A 425 14.34 9.80 -9.12
N VAL A 426 14.84 10.70 -9.97
CA VAL A 426 14.24 10.99 -11.29
C VAL A 426 14.38 9.80 -12.23
N PHE A 427 15.50 9.05 -12.18
CA PHE A 427 15.71 7.85 -13.00
C PHE A 427 14.59 6.82 -12.78
N ARG A 428 14.28 6.48 -11.53
CA ARG A 428 13.20 5.51 -11.23
C ARG A 428 11.85 5.95 -11.78
N THR A 429 11.55 7.26 -11.76
CA THR A 429 10.30 7.80 -12.33
C THR A 429 10.30 7.73 -13.85
N TYR A 430 11.43 8.07 -14.47
CA TYR A 430 11.64 7.98 -15.91
C TYR A 430 11.53 6.53 -16.40
N ASP A 431 12.27 5.60 -15.80
CA ASP A 431 12.30 4.18 -16.19
C ASP A 431 10.94 3.51 -16.02
N ALA A 432 10.24 3.78 -14.92
CA ALA A 432 8.88 3.31 -14.71
C ALA A 432 7.91 3.82 -15.79
N SER A 433 7.93 5.13 -16.05
CA SER A 433 7.01 5.76 -17.02
C SER A 433 7.31 5.33 -18.45
N ILE A 434 8.57 5.33 -18.88
CA ILE A 434 8.95 4.95 -20.25
C ILE A 434 8.73 3.45 -20.51
N THR A 435 8.88 2.60 -19.49
CA THR A 435 8.59 1.17 -19.61
C THR A 435 7.09 0.94 -19.83
N LEU A 436 6.23 1.59 -19.04
CA LEU A 436 4.78 1.53 -19.24
C LEU A 436 4.41 1.97 -20.67
N ASP A 437 4.88 3.15 -21.08
CA ASP A 437 4.60 3.71 -22.42
C ASP A 437 5.06 2.77 -23.53
N THR A 438 6.28 2.24 -23.43
CA THR A 438 6.85 1.33 -24.44
C THR A 438 6.04 0.04 -24.57
N ILE A 439 5.65 -0.57 -23.44
CA ILE A 439 4.88 -1.82 -23.43
C ILE A 439 3.50 -1.57 -24.01
N LEU A 440 2.80 -0.53 -23.53
CA LEU A 440 1.47 -0.18 -24.03
C LEU A 440 1.47 0.09 -25.54
N ASN A 441 2.45 0.84 -26.05
CA ASN A 441 2.53 1.13 -27.49
C ASN A 441 2.88 -0.09 -28.35
N LYS A 442 3.67 -1.04 -27.84
CA LYS A 442 4.08 -2.23 -28.62
C LYS A 442 3.04 -3.34 -28.63
N GLU A 443 2.28 -3.48 -27.55
CA GLU A 443 1.53 -4.70 -27.30
C GLU A 443 0.02 -4.48 -27.22
N THR A 444 -0.45 -3.23 -27.19
CA THR A 444 -1.89 -2.98 -27.28
C THR A 444 -2.32 -3.19 -28.73
N THR A 445 -3.25 -4.14 -28.92
CA THR A 445 -3.93 -4.37 -30.19
C THR A 445 -5.41 -4.01 -30.07
N ASP A 446 -6.10 -3.96 -31.21
CA ASP A 446 -7.56 -3.91 -31.19
C ASP A 446 -8.13 -5.14 -30.46
N GLY A 447 -9.25 -4.93 -29.80
CA GLY A 447 -9.86 -5.90 -28.91
C GLY A 447 -10.86 -5.27 -27.96
N THR A 448 -11.46 -6.11 -27.13
CA THR A 448 -12.39 -5.71 -26.08
C THR A 448 -11.68 -4.84 -25.02
N VAL A 449 -12.46 -4.07 -24.25
CA VAL A 449 -11.95 -3.29 -23.13
C VAL A 449 -11.20 -4.18 -22.13
N ASP A 450 -11.69 -5.39 -21.86
CA ASP A 450 -11.06 -6.32 -20.93
C ASP A 450 -9.70 -6.85 -21.43
N GLU A 451 -9.57 -7.12 -22.74
CA GLU A 451 -8.30 -7.53 -23.35
C GLU A 451 -7.27 -6.40 -23.26
N LYS A 452 -7.69 -5.17 -23.59
CA LYS A 452 -6.86 -3.96 -23.44
C LYS A 452 -6.50 -3.68 -21.98
N ALA A 453 -7.38 -3.97 -21.02
CA ALA A 453 -7.08 -3.83 -19.60
C ALA A 453 -6.03 -4.84 -19.10
N LYS A 454 -6.00 -6.07 -19.66
CA LYS A 454 -4.97 -7.09 -19.37
C LYS A 454 -3.59 -6.64 -19.88
N VAL A 455 -3.53 -6.15 -21.11
CA VAL A 455 -2.68 -5.04 -21.57
C VAL A 455 -1.91 -4.27 -20.50
N TYR A 456 -2.65 -3.31 -19.96
CA TYR A 456 -2.21 -2.38 -18.95
C TYR A 456 -1.76 -3.03 -17.64
N GLN A 457 -2.46 -4.06 -17.17
CA GLN A 457 -2.08 -4.75 -15.94
C GLN A 457 -0.72 -5.43 -16.06
N ARG A 458 -0.44 -6.07 -17.19
CA ARG A 458 0.87 -6.67 -17.46
C ARG A 458 1.95 -5.60 -17.56
N ALA A 459 1.69 -4.50 -18.26
CA ALA A 459 2.61 -3.38 -18.32
C ALA A 459 2.95 -2.81 -16.93
N ASN A 460 1.95 -2.61 -16.06
CA ASN A 460 2.18 -2.18 -14.69
C ASN A 460 2.90 -3.24 -13.82
N LYS A 461 2.65 -4.54 -14.06
CA LYS A 461 3.37 -5.64 -13.40
C LYS A 461 4.86 -5.59 -13.73
N GLU A 462 5.23 -5.41 -14.99
CA GLU A 462 6.62 -5.25 -15.41
C GLU A 462 7.30 -4.05 -14.73
N VAL A 463 6.61 -2.91 -14.67
CA VAL A 463 7.12 -1.74 -13.94
C VAL A 463 7.33 -2.03 -12.46
N ALA A 464 6.38 -2.71 -11.82
CA ALA A 464 6.49 -3.08 -10.41
C ALA A 464 7.67 -4.04 -10.16
N ILE A 465 7.93 -4.97 -11.07
CA ILE A 465 9.08 -5.89 -11.01
C ILE A 465 10.39 -5.11 -11.12
N ILE A 466 10.53 -4.23 -12.13
CA ILE A 466 11.72 -3.39 -12.31
C ILE A 466 11.99 -2.54 -11.07
N CYS A 467 10.95 -1.96 -10.48
CA CYS A 467 11.08 -1.14 -9.28
C CYS A 467 11.23 -1.94 -7.97
N ASN A 468 11.25 -3.27 -8.04
CA ASN A 468 11.21 -4.19 -6.89
C ASN A 468 10.08 -3.86 -5.89
N HIS A 469 8.89 -3.56 -6.38
CA HIS A 469 7.69 -3.33 -5.56
C HIS A 469 7.08 -4.66 -5.14
N GLN A 470 7.60 -5.21 -4.05
CA GLN A 470 7.12 -6.48 -3.49
C GLN A 470 6.22 -6.27 -2.27
N ARG A 471 5.40 -7.28 -1.98
CA ARG A 471 4.63 -7.41 -0.75
C ARG A 471 4.67 -8.85 -0.24
N ALA A 472 4.43 -9.02 1.05
CA ALA A 472 4.15 -10.34 1.61
C ALA A 472 2.86 -10.92 1.01
N VAL A 473 2.80 -12.25 0.93
CA VAL A 473 1.59 -12.95 0.52
C VAL A 473 0.46 -12.62 1.50
N PRO A 474 -0.71 -12.14 1.05
CA PRO A 474 -1.81 -11.82 1.95
C PRO A 474 -2.25 -13.04 2.76
N LYS A 475 -2.55 -12.87 4.06
CA LYS A 475 -3.02 -13.97 4.94
C LYS A 475 -4.26 -14.69 4.41
N SER A 476 -5.12 -13.99 3.66
CA SER A 476 -6.33 -14.56 3.05
C SER A 476 -6.07 -15.22 1.69
N HIS A 477 -4.84 -15.19 1.17
CA HIS A 477 -4.53 -15.64 -0.19
C HIS A 477 -4.96 -17.09 -0.42
N ASP A 478 -4.52 -18.01 0.42
CA ASP A 478 -4.82 -19.44 0.26
C ASP A 478 -6.32 -19.72 0.34
N SER A 479 -7.03 -19.06 1.27
CA SER A 479 -8.49 -19.16 1.35
C SER A 479 -9.19 -18.67 0.08
N GLN A 480 -8.62 -17.68 -0.61
CA GLN A 480 -9.17 -17.17 -1.86
C GLN A 480 -8.83 -18.07 -3.04
N MET A 481 -7.64 -18.67 -3.06
CA MET A 481 -7.24 -19.65 -4.08
C MET A 481 -8.08 -20.92 -3.98
N ASN A 482 -8.35 -21.40 -2.77
CA ASN A 482 -9.23 -22.55 -2.54
C ASN A 482 -10.64 -22.29 -3.08
N LYS A 483 -11.23 -21.11 -2.80
CA LYS A 483 -12.54 -20.73 -3.35
C LYS A 483 -12.56 -20.69 -4.89
N LEU A 484 -11.47 -20.27 -5.52
CA LEU A 484 -11.37 -20.27 -6.99
C LEU A 484 -11.24 -21.70 -7.55
N ASN A 485 -10.48 -22.57 -6.89
CA ASN A 485 -10.39 -23.99 -7.25
C ASN A 485 -11.75 -24.69 -7.09
N GLU A 486 -12.41 -24.52 -5.94
CA GLU A 486 -13.78 -25.03 -5.71
C GLU A 486 -14.73 -24.55 -6.81
N LYS A 487 -14.60 -23.29 -7.26
CA LYS A 487 -15.43 -22.77 -8.34
C LYS A 487 -15.14 -23.41 -9.70
N ILE A 488 -13.88 -23.67 -10.01
CA ILE A 488 -13.45 -24.40 -11.21
C ILE A 488 -13.98 -25.83 -11.18
N ASP A 489 -13.91 -26.50 -10.03
CA ASP A 489 -14.42 -27.87 -9.85
C ASP A 489 -15.94 -27.92 -10.06
N GLU A 490 -16.70 -26.98 -9.48
CA GLU A 490 -18.15 -26.86 -9.71
C GLU A 490 -18.49 -26.70 -11.20
N LEU A 491 -17.77 -25.81 -11.90
CA LEU A 491 -17.98 -25.56 -13.33
C LEU A 491 -17.59 -26.78 -14.17
N THR A 492 -16.53 -27.49 -13.81
CA THR A 492 -16.09 -28.72 -14.49
C THR A 492 -17.13 -29.83 -14.33
N VAL A 493 -17.72 -29.98 -13.14
CA VAL A 493 -18.83 -30.91 -12.91
C VAL A 493 -20.07 -30.51 -13.72
N GLU A 494 -20.40 -29.21 -13.83
CA GLU A 494 -21.48 -28.73 -14.68
C GLU A 494 -21.23 -29.08 -16.16
N LEU A 495 -20.00 -28.86 -16.63
CA LEU A 495 -19.56 -29.17 -17.99
C LEU A 495 -19.70 -30.66 -18.30
N GLU A 496 -19.22 -31.53 -17.42
CA GLU A 496 -19.36 -32.99 -17.59
C GLU A 496 -20.83 -33.42 -17.67
N LYS A 497 -21.69 -32.90 -16.79
CA LYS A 497 -23.12 -33.20 -16.80
C LYS A 497 -23.76 -32.76 -18.11
N ALA A 498 -23.43 -31.57 -18.60
CA ALA A 498 -23.93 -31.07 -19.88
C ALA A 498 -23.44 -31.92 -21.06
N ASN A 499 -22.17 -32.35 -21.08
CA ASN A 499 -21.59 -33.24 -22.09
C ASN A 499 -22.24 -34.64 -22.08
N LYS A 500 -22.49 -35.21 -20.91
CA LYS A 500 -23.23 -36.48 -20.75
C LYS A 500 -24.67 -36.38 -21.27
N LEU A 501 -25.35 -35.24 -21.08
CA LEU A 501 -26.69 -35.01 -21.61
C LEU A 501 -26.70 -34.83 -23.14
N LEU A 502 -25.72 -34.11 -23.70
CA LEU A 502 -25.56 -33.91 -25.14
C LEU A 502 -25.33 -35.25 -25.85
N SER A 503 -24.37 -36.05 -25.38
CA SER A 503 -24.04 -37.37 -25.94
C SER A 503 -25.23 -38.35 -25.88
N LYS A 504 -26.00 -38.36 -24.78
CA LYS A 504 -27.23 -39.17 -24.67
C LYS A 504 -28.28 -38.74 -25.70
N LYS A 505 -28.46 -37.44 -25.94
CA LYS A 505 -29.40 -36.94 -26.96
C LYS A 505 -28.93 -37.22 -28.39
N ALA A 506 -27.63 -37.11 -28.66
CA ALA A 506 -27.05 -37.45 -29.96
C ALA A 506 -27.22 -38.95 -30.28
N LYS A 507 -27.02 -39.84 -29.30
CA LYS A 507 -27.30 -41.28 -29.44
C LYS A 507 -28.78 -41.57 -29.68
N LYS A 508 -29.69 -40.87 -28.99
CA LYS A 508 -31.15 -41.04 -29.15
C LYS A 508 -31.66 -40.56 -30.51
N ARG A 509 -31.00 -39.58 -31.13
CA ARG A 509 -31.32 -39.07 -32.47
C ARG A 509 -30.85 -40.02 -33.59
N LYS A 510 -29.83 -40.86 -33.35
CA LYS A 510 -29.40 -41.94 -34.26
C LYS A 510 -30.28 -43.21 -34.18
N LEU A 511 -31.04 -43.38 -33.10
CA LEU A 511 -31.89 -44.56 -32.85
C LEU A 511 -33.37 -44.36 -33.24
N VAL A 512 -33.76 -43.16 -33.67
CA VAL A 512 -35.13 -42.87 -34.11
C VAL A 512 -35.09 -42.50 -35.59
N GLY A 513 -35.12 -43.54 -36.43
CA GLY A 513 -35.78 -43.48 -37.71
C GLY A 513 -37.26 -43.83 -37.49
N SER A 514 -38.15 -43.08 -38.11
CA SER A 514 -39.62 -43.22 -38.09
C SER A 514 -40.36 -42.68 -36.85
N ASP A 515 -41.30 -41.79 -37.19
CA ASP A 515 -42.57 -41.42 -36.54
C ASP A 515 -42.60 -40.61 -35.24
N GLY A 516 -43.07 -39.36 -35.42
CA GLY A 516 -44.34 -38.88 -34.88
C GLY A 516 -44.55 -38.96 -33.38
N ASP A 517 -44.25 -37.87 -32.65
CA ASP A 517 -45.27 -37.22 -31.81
C ASP A 517 -44.73 -35.96 -31.11
N ALA A 518 -45.31 -34.82 -31.47
CA ALA A 518 -44.97 -33.51 -30.94
C ALA A 518 -45.98 -33.09 -29.86
N LYS A 519 -45.74 -33.47 -28.59
CA LYS A 519 -46.38 -32.81 -27.44
C LYS A 519 -45.41 -32.47 -26.31
N ARG A 520 -45.27 -31.15 -26.11
CA ARG A 520 -45.00 -30.41 -24.87
C ARG A 520 -44.09 -31.09 -23.83
N ARG A 521 -42.78 -30.99 -24.06
CA ARG A 521 -41.80 -30.67 -23.00
C ARG A 521 -40.88 -29.61 -23.58
N ARG A 522 -40.65 -28.48 -22.90
CA ARG A 522 -39.60 -27.50 -23.25
C ARG A 522 -38.24 -28.24 -23.28
N LYS A 523 -37.93 -28.90 -24.39
CA LYS A 523 -36.73 -29.72 -24.56
C LYS A 523 -35.64 -28.78 -25.04
N LEU A 524 -34.63 -28.53 -24.20
CA LEU A 524 -33.38 -27.90 -24.64
C LEU A 524 -32.91 -28.60 -25.91
N THR A 525 -32.82 -27.85 -27.01
CA THR A 525 -32.30 -28.37 -28.28
C THR A 525 -30.81 -28.72 -28.12
N PRO A 526 -30.25 -29.61 -28.95
CA PRO A 526 -28.80 -29.87 -28.97
C PRO A 526 -27.98 -28.59 -29.12
N GLU A 527 -28.44 -27.65 -29.93
CA GLU A 527 -27.82 -26.33 -30.13
C GLU A 527 -27.81 -25.48 -28.85
N MET A 528 -28.91 -25.45 -28.08
CA MET A 528 -28.94 -24.75 -26.79
C MET A 528 -28.01 -25.38 -25.75
N LEU A 529 -27.85 -26.72 -25.77
CA LEU A 529 -26.90 -27.42 -24.90
C LEU A 529 -25.45 -27.14 -25.30
N GLN A 530 -25.17 -27.08 -26.60
CA GLN A 530 -23.84 -26.75 -27.12
C GLN A 530 -23.46 -25.30 -26.81
N LYS A 531 -24.39 -24.36 -26.94
CA LYS A 531 -24.20 -22.96 -26.49
C LYS A 531 -23.93 -22.89 -24.99
N LYS A 532 -24.67 -23.65 -24.17
CA LYS A 532 -24.45 -23.70 -22.72
C LYS A 532 -23.08 -24.30 -22.37
N LEU A 533 -22.64 -25.35 -23.08
CA LEU A 533 -21.31 -25.94 -22.91
C LEU A 533 -20.21 -24.91 -23.19
N SER A 534 -20.27 -24.24 -24.34
CA SER A 534 -19.31 -23.18 -24.70
C SER A 534 -19.27 -22.04 -23.67
N GLN A 535 -20.41 -21.65 -23.09
CA GLN A 535 -20.47 -20.66 -22.02
C GLN A 535 -19.79 -21.14 -20.73
N VAL A 536 -19.97 -22.42 -20.36
CA VAL A 536 -19.31 -23.00 -19.18
C VAL A 536 -17.81 -23.13 -19.41
N GLU A 537 -17.38 -23.58 -20.59
CA GLU A 537 -15.95 -23.64 -20.99
C GLU A 537 -15.29 -22.26 -20.87
N THR A 538 -15.95 -21.23 -21.42
CA THR A 538 -15.46 -19.84 -21.33
C THR A 538 -15.30 -19.39 -19.88
N ARG A 539 -16.29 -19.69 -19.01
CA ARG A 539 -16.21 -19.35 -17.58
C ARG A 539 -15.11 -20.10 -16.84
N ILE A 540 -14.83 -21.36 -17.20
CA ILE A 540 -13.70 -22.12 -16.63
C ILE A 540 -12.39 -21.43 -16.99
N VAL A 541 -12.20 -21.11 -18.28
CA VAL A 541 -11.00 -20.42 -18.77
C VAL A 541 -10.85 -19.05 -18.11
N GLU A 542 -11.92 -18.27 -17.96
CA GLU A 542 -11.90 -16.98 -17.25
C GLU A 542 -11.53 -17.13 -15.77
N THR A 543 -12.09 -18.12 -15.08
CA THR A 543 -11.81 -18.37 -13.66
C THR A 543 -10.39 -18.86 -13.44
N ASP A 544 -9.88 -19.75 -14.31
CA ASP A 544 -8.51 -20.23 -14.26
C ASP A 544 -7.50 -19.11 -14.56
N ASN A 545 -7.78 -18.28 -15.57
CA ASN A 545 -6.99 -17.06 -15.83
C ASN A 545 -7.01 -16.11 -14.63
N HIS A 546 -8.15 -15.94 -13.96
CA HIS A 546 -8.23 -15.12 -12.76
C HIS A 546 -7.40 -15.69 -11.61
N LYS A 547 -7.43 -17.01 -11.43
CA LYS A 547 -6.61 -17.74 -10.45
C LYS A 547 -5.12 -17.56 -10.74
N ASN A 548 -4.68 -17.80 -11.97
CA ASN A 548 -3.28 -17.67 -12.38
C ASN A 548 -2.79 -16.23 -12.21
N ASN A 549 -3.58 -15.24 -12.61
CA ASN A 549 -3.25 -13.83 -12.39
C ASN A 549 -3.12 -13.48 -10.90
N LYS A 550 -3.93 -14.08 -10.03
CA LYS A 550 -3.89 -13.83 -8.60
C LYS A 550 -2.65 -14.42 -7.95
N GLU A 551 -2.31 -15.64 -8.35
CA GLU A 551 -1.08 -16.34 -7.96
C GLU A 551 0.17 -15.55 -8.39
N ASP A 552 0.19 -15.13 -9.65
CA ASP A 552 1.27 -14.33 -10.25
C ASP A 552 1.51 -12.99 -9.56
N LEU A 553 0.46 -12.39 -8.99
CA LEU A 553 0.49 -11.08 -8.35
C LEU A 553 0.54 -11.15 -6.81
N LYS A 554 0.63 -12.36 -6.23
CA LYS A 554 0.54 -12.53 -4.77
C LYS A 554 1.65 -11.77 -4.03
N THR A 555 2.85 -11.70 -4.62
CA THR A 555 4.03 -11.01 -4.05
C THR A 555 4.30 -9.63 -4.65
N VAL A 556 3.49 -9.14 -5.60
CA VAL A 556 3.75 -7.88 -6.32
C VAL A 556 2.80 -6.77 -5.87
N ALA A 557 3.34 -5.59 -5.56
CA ALA A 557 2.60 -4.40 -5.13
C ALA A 557 2.39 -3.41 -6.30
N LEU A 558 1.29 -3.57 -7.04
CA LEU A 558 0.96 -2.76 -8.22
C LEU A 558 0.50 -1.32 -7.91
N GLY A 559 0.08 -1.04 -6.68
CA GLY A 559 -0.42 0.28 -6.27
C GLY A 559 0.68 1.33 -6.22
N THR A 560 1.83 0.97 -5.65
CA THR A 560 2.98 1.85 -5.44
C THR A 560 3.50 2.45 -6.74
N SER A 561 3.69 1.63 -7.78
CA SER A 561 4.11 2.10 -9.11
C SER A 561 3.07 3.05 -9.70
N LYS A 562 1.80 2.61 -9.69
CA LYS A 562 0.68 3.34 -10.29
C LYS A 562 0.46 4.73 -9.70
N ILE A 563 0.61 4.89 -8.39
CA ILE A 563 0.35 6.16 -7.71
C ILE A 563 1.53 7.12 -7.85
N ASN A 564 2.77 6.61 -7.73
CA ASN A 564 3.90 7.49 -7.45
C ASN A 564 4.92 7.62 -8.61
N TYR A 565 4.98 6.64 -9.51
CA TYR A 565 6.07 6.51 -10.49
C TYR A 565 5.63 6.53 -11.95
N LEU A 566 4.35 6.27 -12.23
CA LEU A 566 3.80 6.32 -13.58
C LEU A 566 3.22 7.70 -13.86
N ASP A 567 3.66 8.35 -14.94
CA ASP A 567 3.03 9.60 -15.41
C ASP A 567 1.58 9.31 -15.83
N PRO A 568 0.58 9.86 -15.12
CA PRO A 568 -0.83 9.54 -15.39
C PRO A 568 -1.28 9.95 -16.79
N ARG A 569 -0.57 10.87 -17.46
CA ARG A 569 -0.88 11.31 -18.82
C ARG A 569 -0.64 10.20 -19.85
N ILE A 570 0.31 9.29 -19.60
CA ILE A 570 0.53 8.11 -20.45
C ILE A 570 -0.74 7.25 -20.44
N THR A 571 -1.25 6.95 -19.24
CA THR A 571 -2.47 6.15 -19.10
C THR A 571 -3.68 6.85 -19.71
N VAL A 572 -3.84 8.17 -19.50
CA VAL A 572 -4.97 8.92 -20.10
C VAL A 572 -4.88 8.95 -21.61
N ALA A 573 -3.70 9.19 -22.19
CA ALA A 573 -3.51 9.16 -23.63
C ALA A 573 -3.85 7.77 -24.18
N TRP A 574 -3.33 6.71 -23.56
CA TRP A 574 -3.62 5.33 -23.95
C TRP A 574 -5.11 5.00 -23.88
N CYS A 575 -5.80 5.38 -22.79
CA CYS A 575 -7.25 5.17 -22.64
C CYS A 575 -8.05 5.88 -23.73
N LYS A 576 -7.69 7.13 -24.07
CA LYS A 576 -8.34 7.89 -25.14
C LYS A 576 -8.10 7.27 -26.51
N THR A 577 -6.86 6.87 -26.82
CA THR A 577 -6.49 6.25 -28.10
C THR A 577 -7.20 4.91 -28.34
N HIS A 578 -7.40 4.12 -27.28
CA HIS A 578 -7.95 2.77 -27.40
C HIS A 578 -9.41 2.65 -26.93
N GLU A 579 -10.08 3.79 -26.72
CA GLU A 579 -11.49 3.89 -26.28
C GLU A 579 -11.80 3.12 -24.98
N VAL A 580 -10.85 3.11 -24.04
CA VAL A 580 -11.00 2.48 -22.73
C VAL A 580 -11.57 3.49 -21.73
N PRO A 581 -12.75 3.26 -21.12
CA PRO A 581 -13.35 4.22 -20.19
C PRO A 581 -12.55 4.39 -18.90
N ILE A 582 -12.13 5.63 -18.60
CA ILE A 582 -11.33 5.97 -17.41
C ILE A 582 -12.14 5.79 -16.12
N ASP A 583 -13.41 6.21 -16.11
CA ASP A 583 -14.23 6.28 -14.89
C ASP A 583 -14.90 4.96 -14.47
N ARG A 584 -14.97 3.99 -15.39
CA ARG A 584 -15.70 2.73 -15.14
C ARG A 584 -14.80 1.54 -14.84
N ASP A 585 -13.52 1.62 -15.20
CA ASP A 585 -12.61 0.54 -14.92
C ASP A 585 -12.01 0.68 -13.51
N LYS A 586 -12.21 -0.35 -12.69
CA LYS A 586 -11.55 -0.52 -11.37
C LYS A 586 -10.03 -0.38 -11.46
N HIS A 587 -9.44 -0.68 -12.62
CA HIS A 587 -8.02 -0.56 -12.90
C HIS A 587 -7.55 0.87 -13.14
N PHE A 588 -8.44 1.85 -13.32
CA PHE A 588 -8.11 3.26 -13.55
C PHE A 588 -8.65 4.20 -12.46
N THR A 589 -9.49 3.75 -11.53
CA THR A 589 -10.10 4.57 -10.46
C THR A 589 -9.12 5.39 -9.60
N VAL A 590 -7.87 4.96 -9.47
CA VAL A 590 -6.81 5.71 -8.77
C VAL A 590 -6.43 7.00 -9.50
N LEU A 591 -6.61 7.06 -10.83
CA LEU A 591 -6.38 8.25 -11.64
C LEU A 591 -7.37 9.38 -11.33
N ASN A 592 -8.56 9.07 -10.81
CA ASN A 592 -9.54 10.07 -10.37
C ASN A 592 -9.08 10.83 -9.11
N LYS A 593 -7.91 10.51 -8.56
CA LYS A 593 -7.23 11.30 -7.52
C LYS A 593 -6.13 12.22 -8.09
N LEU A 594 -5.77 12.04 -9.37
CA LEU A 594 -4.72 12.77 -10.09
C LEU A 594 -5.30 13.79 -11.10
N PHE A 595 -6.62 13.75 -11.28
CA PHE A 595 -7.48 14.70 -12.00
C PHE A 595 -8.57 15.16 -11.03
#